data_AF-A0A2E7LFY5-F1
#
_entry.id   AF-A0A2E7LFY5-F1
#
_cell.length_a   1.000
_cell.length_b   1.000
_cell.length_c   1.000
_cell.angle_alpha   90.00
_cell.angle_beta   90.00
_cell.angle_gamma   90.00
#
_symmetry.space_group_name_H-M   'P 1'
#
loop_
_entity.id
_entity.type
_entity.pdbx_description
1 polymer ?
#
loop_
_entity_poly.entity_id
_entity_poly.type
_entity_poly.pdbx_seq_one_letter_code
_entity_poly.pdbx_strand_id
1 'polypeptide(L)'
;MIILRKQHRESSSHRLCFCNLLCWISLSLLPAAFVVGTERDQNPHKNRAAPLFASQKILRVDIHLDPEDWMALRTSHRIAEPGRIAEDPYKYYKADVDIDGVRIPAVGVRKKGFFGSVVSTRPSIKIRFDRW
;
A
#
# COMPACT_ATOMS: atom_id res chain seq x y z
N MET A 1 11.13 8.99 17.07
CA MET A 1 10.58 8.39 18.30
C MET A 1 10.72 6.88 18.19
N ILE A 2 11.62 6.32 19.02
CA ILE A 2 11.71 4.93 19.49
C ILE A 2 12.05 3.85 18.44
N ILE A 3 13.27 3.34 18.57
CA ILE A 3 13.76 2.07 18.05
C ILE A 3 12.98 0.91 18.70
N LEU A 4 12.46 -0.02 17.91
CA LEU A 4 11.98 -1.32 18.41
C LEU A 4 12.51 -2.46 17.53
N ARG A 5 13.69 -2.99 17.89
CA ARG A 5 14.01 -4.40 17.66
C ARG A 5 13.57 -5.16 18.90
N LYS A 6 12.47 -5.89 18.81
CA LYS A 6 12.13 -6.95 19.77
C LYS A 6 12.17 -8.28 19.03
N GLN A 7 13.32 -8.94 19.13
CA GLN A 7 13.46 -10.36 18.85
C GLN A 7 12.51 -11.11 19.80
N HIS A 8 11.59 -11.88 19.24
CA HIS A 8 10.94 -12.97 19.97
C HIS A 8 11.39 -14.27 19.31
N ARG A 9 12.50 -14.82 19.81
CA ARG A 9 12.93 -16.19 19.56
C ARG A 9 12.35 -17.01 20.70
N GLU A 10 11.35 -17.81 20.38
CA GLU A 10 10.71 -18.69 21.35
C GLU A 10 11.63 -19.86 21.66
N SER A 11 11.69 -20.17 22.95
CA SER A 11 12.67 -21.04 23.60
C SER A 11 12.03 -22.39 23.90
N SER A 12 12.80 -23.46 23.59
CA SER A 12 12.92 -24.71 24.35
C SER A 12 11.67 -25.56 24.61
N SER A 13 11.68 -26.81 24.12
CA SER A 13 11.90 -27.94 25.04
C SER A 13 12.13 -29.28 24.32
N HIS A 14 13.30 -29.84 24.57
CA HIS A 14 13.70 -31.25 24.68
C HIS A 14 12.69 -32.34 24.31
N ARG A 15 13.12 -33.26 23.43
CA ARG A 15 13.14 -34.72 23.71
C ARG A 15 14.37 -35.35 23.04
N LEU A 16 15.22 -35.93 23.87
CA LEU A 16 16.27 -36.86 23.50
C LEU A 16 15.64 -38.12 22.89
N CYS A 17 16.23 -38.66 21.82
CA CYS A 17 16.20 -40.09 21.57
C CYS A 17 17.49 -40.51 20.83
N PHE A 18 18.39 -41.09 21.61
CA PHE A 18 19.50 -41.92 21.15
C PHE A 18 18.93 -43.17 20.46
N CYS A 19 19.34 -43.48 19.23
CA CYS A 19 19.59 -44.88 18.82
C CYS A 19 20.27 -45.02 17.45
N ASN A 20 21.48 -45.60 17.50
CA ASN A 20 22.14 -46.51 16.56
C ASN A 20 22.49 -46.10 15.12
N LEU A 21 23.81 -45.92 14.93
CA LEU A 21 24.69 -46.87 14.23
C LEU A 21 24.31 -47.26 12.79
N LEU A 22 25.03 -46.64 11.83
CA LEU A 22 25.52 -47.19 10.56
C LEU A 22 24.58 -48.12 9.78
N CYS A 23 23.92 -47.58 8.75
CA CYS A 23 23.61 -48.39 7.56
C CYS A 23 23.76 -47.52 6.30
N TRP A 24 24.93 -47.64 5.69
CA TRP A 24 25.18 -47.28 4.30
C TRP A 24 24.36 -48.20 3.40
N ILE A 25 23.29 -47.70 2.79
CA ILE A 25 22.72 -48.30 1.57
C ILE A 25 22.38 -47.18 0.59
N SER A 26 23.27 -47.09 -0.39
CA SER A 26 23.11 -46.70 -1.79
C SER A 26 21.68 -46.62 -2.36
N LEU A 27 21.49 -45.68 -3.28
CA LEU A 27 20.67 -45.81 -4.49
C LEU A 27 19.14 -45.61 -4.36
N SER A 28 18.70 -44.36 -4.45
CA SER A 28 17.80 -43.87 -5.53
C SER A 28 17.47 -42.39 -5.30
N LEU A 29 18.26 -41.52 -5.91
CA LEU A 29 17.95 -40.09 -6.06
C LEU A 29 16.80 -39.93 -7.08
N LEU A 30 15.58 -39.83 -6.60
CA LEU A 30 14.51 -39.10 -7.28
C LEU A 30 14.12 -37.95 -6.35
N PRO A 31 14.54 -36.70 -6.62
CA PRO A 31 13.84 -35.58 -6.02
C PRO A 31 12.43 -35.62 -6.61
N ALA A 32 11.46 -36.01 -5.79
CA ALA A 32 10.06 -35.75 -6.09
C ALA A 32 9.96 -34.23 -6.30
N ALA A 33 9.88 -33.81 -7.55
CA ALA A 33 9.60 -32.43 -7.91
C ALA A 33 8.22 -32.12 -7.33
N PHE A 34 8.20 -31.55 -6.13
CA PHE A 34 6.99 -30.99 -5.53
C PHE A 34 6.66 -29.74 -6.34
N VAL A 35 5.97 -29.95 -7.46
CA VAL A 35 5.40 -28.88 -8.26
C VAL A 35 4.30 -28.28 -7.40
N VAL A 36 4.61 -27.20 -6.69
CA VAL A 36 3.59 -26.32 -6.11
C VAL A 36 2.83 -25.74 -7.28
N GLY A 37 1.70 -26.36 -7.60
CA GLY A 37 0.74 -25.79 -8.54
C GLY A 37 0.23 -24.49 -7.96
N THR A 38 0.58 -23.35 -8.58
CA THR A 38 -0.13 -22.11 -8.31
C THR A 38 -1.53 -22.29 -8.88
N GLU A 39 -2.48 -22.69 -8.05
CA GLU A 39 -3.89 -22.71 -8.41
C GLU A 39 -4.27 -21.28 -8.81
N ARG A 40 -4.50 -21.07 -10.10
CA ARG A 40 -5.05 -19.81 -10.59
C ARG A 40 -6.52 -19.82 -10.18
N ASP A 41 -6.83 -19.15 -9.08
CA ASP A 41 -8.20 -18.89 -8.67
C ASP A 41 -8.89 -18.01 -9.72
N GLN A 42 -9.63 -18.65 -10.62
CA GLN A 42 -10.31 -18.03 -11.77
C GLN A 42 -11.74 -17.57 -11.44
N ASN A 43 -12.17 -17.51 -10.17
CA ASN A 43 -13.52 -17.07 -9.84
C ASN A 43 -13.76 -15.60 -10.31
N PRO A 44 -14.64 -15.36 -11.30
CA PRO A 44 -14.87 -14.02 -11.85
C PRO A 44 -15.57 -13.08 -10.85
N HIS A 45 -16.17 -13.62 -9.78
CA HIS A 45 -16.82 -12.84 -8.72
C HIS A 45 -15.89 -12.53 -7.54
N LYS A 46 -14.64 -12.98 -7.57
CA LYS A 46 -13.68 -12.68 -6.51
C LYS A 46 -13.37 -11.19 -6.51
N ASN A 47 -13.71 -10.52 -5.42
CA ASN A 47 -13.30 -9.15 -5.19
C ASN A 47 -11.77 -9.08 -5.03
N ARG A 48 -11.07 -8.75 -6.11
CA ARG A 48 -9.61 -8.61 -6.13
C ARG A 48 -9.09 -7.50 -5.20
N ALA A 49 -9.94 -6.55 -4.83
CA ALA A 49 -9.58 -5.44 -3.96
C ALA A 49 -9.75 -5.76 -2.47
N ALA A 50 -10.42 -6.87 -2.09
CA ALA A 50 -10.67 -7.20 -0.68
C ALA A 50 -9.40 -7.19 0.22
N PRO A 51 -8.23 -7.68 -0.24
CA PRO A 51 -7.01 -7.61 0.56
C PRO A 51 -6.50 -6.19 0.86
N LEU A 52 -6.88 -5.19 0.06
CA LEU A 52 -6.50 -3.78 0.27
C LEU A 52 -7.23 -3.15 1.47
N PHE A 53 -8.32 -3.75 1.92
CA PHE A 53 -9.17 -3.26 3.01
C PHE A 53 -9.11 -4.15 4.27
N ALA A 54 -8.14 -5.07 4.34
CA ALA A 54 -7.95 -5.92 5.51
C ALA A 54 -7.51 -5.08 6.72
N SER A 55 -8.21 -5.23 7.85
CA SER A 55 -7.98 -4.40 9.06
C SER A 55 -6.61 -4.59 9.69
N GLN A 56 -5.92 -5.70 9.38
CA GLN A 56 -4.59 -6.02 9.89
C GLN A 56 -3.47 -5.32 9.11
N LYS A 57 -3.77 -4.68 7.98
CA LYS A 57 -2.78 -4.04 7.10
C LYS A 57 -3.11 -2.56 6.90
N ILE A 58 -2.10 -1.70 7.08
CA ILE A 58 -2.16 -0.29 6.68
C ILE A 58 -1.44 -0.17 5.34
N LEU A 59 -2.12 0.38 4.33
CA LEU A 59 -1.51 0.70 3.05
C LEU A 59 -0.64 1.94 3.18
N ARG A 60 0.60 1.85 2.70
CA ARG A 60 1.47 3.01 2.59
C ARG A 60 1.26 3.66 1.22
N VAL A 61 0.99 4.96 1.23
CA VAL A 61 0.82 5.77 0.01
C VAL A 61 1.76 6.96 0.12
N ASP A 62 2.80 6.98 -0.69
CA ASP A 62 3.71 8.11 -0.84
C ASP A 62 3.33 8.89 -2.10
N ILE A 63 3.16 10.22 -1.99
CA ILE A 63 2.78 11.09 -3.10
C ILE A 63 3.95 12.03 -3.37
N HIS A 64 4.43 12.01 -4.61
CA HIS A 64 5.58 12.80 -5.07
C HIS A 64 5.09 13.91 -5.99
N LEU A 65 5.27 15.15 -5.56
CA LEU A 65 4.87 16.36 -6.29
C LEU A 65 6.04 17.35 -6.29
N ASP A 66 6.00 18.29 -7.22
CA ASP A 66 6.87 19.46 -7.14
C ASP A 66 6.58 20.25 -5.84
N PRO A 67 7.60 20.76 -5.13
CA PRO A 67 7.40 21.56 -3.92
C PRO A 67 6.50 22.79 -4.11
N GLU A 68 6.56 23.45 -5.27
CA GLU A 68 5.72 24.62 -5.59
C GLU A 68 4.26 24.19 -5.77
N ASP A 69 4.02 23.09 -6.50
CA ASP A 69 2.70 22.50 -6.68
C ASP A 69 2.11 22.05 -5.35
N TRP A 70 2.92 21.45 -4.47
CA TRP A 70 2.49 21.09 -3.12
C TRP A 70 2.05 22.31 -2.30
N MET A 71 2.83 23.40 -2.37
CA MET A 71 2.51 24.65 -1.68
C MET A 71 1.23 25.29 -2.22
N ALA A 72 1.06 25.32 -3.54
CA ALA A 72 -0.16 25.83 -4.19
C ALA A 72 -1.38 24.96 -3.84
N LEU A 73 -1.24 23.63 -3.88
CA LEU A 73 -2.31 22.69 -3.54
C LEU A 73 -2.77 22.88 -2.09
N ARG A 74 -1.84 22.89 -1.11
CA ARG A 74 -2.21 22.92 0.30
C ARG A 74 -2.84 24.25 0.72
N THR A 75 -2.43 25.36 0.11
CA THR A 75 -2.92 26.72 0.42
C THR A 75 -4.16 27.11 -0.37
N SER A 76 -4.50 26.37 -1.43
CA SER A 76 -5.74 26.60 -2.19
C SER A 76 -6.98 26.61 -1.29
N HIS A 77 -7.85 27.57 -1.53
CA HIS A 77 -9.11 27.78 -0.84
C HIS A 77 -10.22 28.03 -1.85
N ARG A 78 -11.44 27.63 -1.49
CA ARG A 78 -12.60 27.92 -2.31
C ARG A 78 -12.99 29.37 -2.09
N ILE A 79 -12.94 30.18 -3.13
CA ILE A 79 -13.55 31.51 -3.12
C ILE A 79 -15.05 31.28 -3.27
N ALA A 80 -15.81 31.60 -2.24
CA ALA A 80 -17.27 31.55 -2.28
C ALA A 80 -17.76 32.94 -2.68
N GLU A 81 -18.28 33.09 -3.89
CA GLU A 81 -19.01 34.30 -4.25
C GLU A 81 -20.48 34.16 -3.80
N PRO A 82 -21.10 35.21 -3.24
CA PRO A 82 -22.50 35.19 -2.88
C PRO A 82 -23.37 34.80 -4.08
N GLY A 83 -24.16 33.74 -3.94
CA GLY A 83 -25.07 33.26 -5.00
C GLY A 83 -24.43 32.42 -6.11
N ARG A 84 -23.11 32.13 -6.06
CA ARG A 84 -22.45 31.25 -7.03
C ARG A 84 -21.63 30.16 -6.35
N ILE A 85 -21.96 28.91 -6.65
CA ILE A 85 -21.14 27.75 -6.28
C ILE A 85 -20.21 27.47 -7.46
N ALA A 86 -18.90 27.69 -7.26
CA ALA A 86 -17.92 27.23 -8.23
C ALA A 86 -17.96 25.70 -8.33
N GLU A 87 -18.15 25.16 -9.53
CA GLU A 87 -18.34 23.72 -9.77
C GLU A 87 -17.09 22.88 -9.46
N ASP A 88 -15.88 23.38 -9.77
CA ASP A 88 -14.62 22.74 -9.39
C ASP A 88 -13.58 23.78 -8.93
N PRO A 89 -13.60 24.19 -7.65
CA PRO A 89 -12.75 25.27 -7.16
C PRO A 89 -11.29 24.85 -6.91
N TYR A 90 -10.92 23.59 -7.16
CA TYR A 90 -9.59 23.06 -6.87
C TYR A 90 -8.93 22.46 -8.11
N LYS A 91 -7.76 23.02 -8.45
CA LYS A 91 -6.92 22.57 -9.56
C LYS A 91 -6.30 21.20 -9.29
N TYR A 92 -6.11 20.41 -10.35
CA TYR A 92 -5.28 19.20 -10.35
C TYR A 92 -3.82 19.55 -10.65
N TYR A 93 -2.92 18.85 -9.97
CA TYR A 93 -1.48 18.92 -10.13
C TYR A 93 -0.96 17.54 -10.52
N LYS A 94 0.04 17.51 -11.39
CA LYS A 94 0.67 16.26 -11.81
C LYS A 94 1.53 15.74 -10.67
N ALA A 95 1.42 14.45 -10.40
CA ALA A 95 2.20 13.78 -9.38
C ALA A 95 2.51 12.35 -9.80
N ASP A 96 3.41 11.72 -9.05
CA ASP A 96 3.59 10.28 -9.07
C ASP A 96 3.21 9.73 -7.69
N VAL A 97 2.67 8.52 -7.65
CA VAL A 97 2.23 7.88 -6.40
C VAL A 97 2.86 6.51 -6.26
N ASP A 98 3.39 6.22 -5.08
CA ASP A 98 3.88 4.91 -4.68
C ASP A 98 2.91 4.27 -3.70
N ILE A 99 2.34 3.10 -4.05
CA ILE A 99 1.45 2.32 -3.18
C ILE A 99 2.16 1.03 -2.81
N ASP A 100 2.53 0.87 -1.54
CA ASP A 100 3.33 -0.27 -1.05
C ASP A 100 4.59 -0.55 -1.91
N GLY A 101 5.23 0.50 -2.43
CA GLY A 101 6.43 0.40 -3.28
C GLY A 101 6.17 0.19 -4.77
N VAL A 102 4.90 0.12 -5.19
CA VAL A 102 4.52 0.10 -6.62
C VAL A 102 4.33 1.53 -7.12
N ARG A 103 5.19 1.96 -8.04
CA ARG A 103 5.13 3.30 -8.63
C ARG A 103 4.08 3.41 -9.73
N ILE A 104 3.23 4.42 -9.62
CA ILE A 104 2.22 4.83 -10.60
C ILE A 104 2.52 6.27 -11.01
N PRO A 105 3.14 6.48 -12.20
CA PRO A 105 3.50 7.81 -12.65
C PRO A 105 2.31 8.58 -13.23
N ALA A 106 2.46 9.90 -13.32
CA ALA A 106 1.57 10.80 -14.07
C ALA A 106 0.09 10.74 -13.65
N VAL A 107 -0.16 10.77 -12.34
CA VAL A 107 -1.50 10.86 -11.76
C VAL A 107 -1.90 12.31 -11.48
N GLY A 108 -3.19 12.59 -11.47
CA GLY A 108 -3.73 13.88 -11.08
C GLY A 108 -4.04 13.93 -9.59
N VAL A 109 -3.51 14.93 -8.87
CA VAL A 109 -3.74 15.12 -7.43
C VAL A 109 -4.38 16.48 -7.16
N ARG A 110 -5.40 16.53 -6.30
CA ARG A 110 -6.04 17.79 -5.90
C ARG A 110 -6.53 17.80 -4.46
N LYS A 111 -6.81 19.00 -3.96
CA LYS A 111 -7.51 19.19 -2.68
C LYS A 111 -9.00 18.81 -2.81
N LYS A 112 -9.53 18.06 -1.84
CA LYS A 112 -10.93 17.59 -1.79
C LYS A 112 -11.92 18.71 -1.43
N GLY A 113 -11.48 19.64 -0.58
CA GLY A 113 -12.15 20.86 -0.13
C GLY A 113 -13.68 20.88 -0.08
N PHE A 114 -14.25 20.14 0.87
CA PHE A 114 -15.63 20.35 1.33
C PHE A 114 -15.63 21.26 2.57
N PHE A 115 -16.72 22.00 2.80
CA PHE A 115 -16.86 22.91 3.95
C PHE A 115 -16.43 22.20 5.26
N GLY A 116 -15.44 22.77 5.96
CA GLY A 116 -14.87 22.21 7.19
C GLY A 116 -13.64 21.30 7.02
N SER A 117 -13.24 20.91 5.81
CA SER A 117 -12.07 20.04 5.56
C SER A 117 -10.93 20.74 4.80
N VAL A 118 -10.85 22.07 4.89
CA VAL A 118 -9.92 22.91 4.12
C VAL A 118 -8.68 23.30 4.92
N VAL A 119 -8.20 22.42 5.81
CA VAL A 119 -7.00 22.67 6.63
C VAL A 119 -5.75 22.63 5.76
N SER A 120 -4.88 23.63 5.84
CA SER A 120 -3.66 23.74 5.03
C SER A 120 -2.48 22.94 5.57
N THR A 121 -2.48 22.59 6.86
CA THR A 121 -1.44 21.77 7.50
C THR A 121 -1.64 20.28 7.25
N ARG A 122 -2.89 19.82 7.17
CA ARG A 122 -3.27 18.44 6.84
C ARG A 122 -4.43 18.46 5.83
N PRO A 123 -4.14 18.75 4.55
CA PRO A 123 -5.18 18.81 3.53
C PRO A 123 -5.75 17.42 3.25
N SER A 124 -7.05 17.36 2.96
CA SER A 124 -7.66 16.16 2.38
C SER A 124 -7.41 16.14 0.87
N ILE A 125 -6.89 15.03 0.36
CA ILE A 125 -6.42 14.88 -1.01
C ILE A 125 -7.33 13.89 -1.78
N LYS A 126 -7.53 14.15 -3.06
CA LYS A 126 -8.08 13.20 -4.04
C LYS A 126 -7.00 12.89 -5.06
N ILE A 127 -6.86 11.60 -5.39
CA ILE A 127 -5.95 11.09 -6.41
C ILE A 127 -6.79 10.55 -7.56
N ARG A 128 -6.40 10.89 -8.78
CA ARG A 128 -7.03 10.48 -10.02
C ARG A 128 -5.99 9.71 -10.85
N PHE A 129 -6.29 8.47 -11.20
CA PHE A 129 -5.36 7.57 -11.89
C PHE A 129 -5.54 7.51 -13.42
N ASP A 130 -6.64 8.06 -13.95
CA ASP A 130 -6.96 8.05 -15.38
C ASP A 130 -6.36 9.21 -16.19
N ARG A 131 -6.05 10.34 -15.55
CA ARG A 131 -5.48 11.55 -16.19
C ARG A 131 -4.80 12.48 -15.19
N TRP A 132 -3.88 13.31 -15.68
CA TRP A 132 -3.22 14.40 -14.95
C TRP A 132 -3.70 15.78 -15.41
#